data_AF-A0AAQ0Q8T7-F1
#
_entry.id   AF-A0AAQ0Q8T7-F1
#
_cell.length_a   1.000
_cell.length_b   1.000
_cell.length_c   1.000
_cell.angle_alpha   90.00
_cell.angle_beta   90.00
_cell.angle_gamma   90.00
#
_symmetry.space_group_name_H-M   'P 1'
#
loop_
_entity.id
_entity.type
_entity.pdbx_description
1 polymer ?
#
loop_
_entity_poly.entity_id
_entity_poly.type
_entity_poly.pdbx_seq_one_letter_code
_entity_poly.pdbx_strand_id
1 'polypeptide(L)'
;IIDSTTITLFSNAIFKGVGRHPKTGKKKGGIKVHSVIHANEGVPCDVQFTSAATNDSFMLAPSHYSHNEIVALDRAYINYAKFEELTDRGVVYVT
;
A
#
# COMPACT_ATOMS: atom_id res chain seq x y z
N ILE A 1 2.94 7.38 -7.95
CA ILE A 1 2.11 6.17 -8.13
C ILE A 1 2.27 5.32 -6.88
N ILE A 2 1.18 4.88 -6.25
CA ILE A 2 1.20 4.02 -5.06
C ILE A 2 0.65 2.65 -5.45
N ASP A 3 1.37 1.59 -5.11
CA ASP A 3 0.87 0.23 -5.24
C ASP A 3 1.49 -0.68 -4.15
N SER A 4 0.87 -1.85 -3.92
CA SER A 4 1.40 -2.86 -3.02
C SER A 4 1.33 -4.25 -3.62
N THR A 5 2.35 -5.07 -3.35
CA THR A 5 2.40 -6.46 -3.79
C THR A 5 2.71 -7.39 -2.61
N THR A 6 2.16 -8.61 -2.64
CA THR A 6 2.40 -9.60 -1.57
C THR A 6 3.30 -10.72 -2.06
N ILE A 7 4.44 -10.88 -1.40
CA ILE A 7 5.35 -12.00 -1.57
C ILE A 7 4.98 -13.10 -0.57
N THR A 8 4.60 -14.27 -1.08
CA THR A 8 4.19 -15.40 -0.23
C THR A 8 5.41 -16.14 0.32
N LEU A 9 5.40 -16.44 1.62
CA LEU A 9 6.46 -17.16 2.32
C LEU A 9 5.98 -18.49 2.91
N PHE A 10 6.91 -19.41 3.15
CA PHE A 10 6.60 -20.76 3.65
C PHE A 10 6.17 -20.80 5.13
N SER A 11 6.47 -19.76 5.92
CA SER A 11 6.21 -19.72 7.37
C SER A 11 5.33 -18.54 7.76
N ASN A 12 4.22 -18.83 8.45
CA ASN A 12 3.30 -17.85 9.02
C ASN A 12 3.64 -17.49 10.49
N ALA A 13 4.77 -17.99 11.03
CA ALA A 13 5.16 -17.75 12.42
C ALA A 13 5.62 -16.30 12.65
N ILE A 14 6.33 -15.72 11.68
CA ILE A 14 6.91 -14.36 11.77
C ILE A 14 6.16 -13.39 10.86
N PHE A 15 5.94 -13.77 9.60
CA PHE A 15 5.28 -12.92 8.61
C PHE A 15 3.88 -13.45 8.33
N LYS A 16 2.90 -12.99 9.10
CA LYS A 16 1.52 -13.46 9.00
C LYS A 16 0.90 -13.10 7.64
N GLY A 17 0.29 -14.09 7.00
CA GLY A 17 -0.51 -13.94 5.77
C GLY A 17 -1.99 -13.67 6.06
N VAL A 18 -2.65 -12.96 5.14
CA VAL A 18 -4.12 -12.81 5.10
C VAL A 18 -4.80 -14.09 4.57
N GLY A 19 -6.12 -14.18 4.73
CA GLY A 19 -6.92 -15.28 4.20
C GLY A 19 -7.22 -16.40 5.21
N ARG A 20 -8.07 -17.33 4.78
CA ARG A 20 -8.62 -18.40 5.62
C ARG A 20 -7.54 -19.35 6.10
N HIS A 21 -7.71 -19.86 7.32
CA HIS A 21 -6.88 -20.95 7.81
C HIS A 21 -7.22 -22.23 7.03
N PRO A 22 -6.22 -22.95 6.50
CA PRO A 22 -6.46 -24.19 5.80
C PRO A 22 -7.03 -25.23 6.78
N LYS A 23 -8.00 -26.03 6.32
CA LYS A 23 -8.60 -27.12 7.12
C LYS A 23 -7.57 -28.22 7.46
N THR A 24 -6.60 -28.42 6.57
CA THR A 24 -5.49 -29.35 6.71
C THR A 24 -4.21 -28.73 6.13
N GLY A 25 -3.05 -29.03 6.72
CA GLY A 25 -1.75 -28.52 6.24
C GLY A 25 -1.29 -27.20 6.89
N LYS A 26 -0.17 -26.64 6.40
CA LYS A 26 0.46 -25.44 6.96
C LYS A 26 -0.05 -24.16 6.29
N LYS A 27 -0.31 -23.12 7.08
CA LYS A 27 -0.63 -21.78 6.57
C LYS A 27 0.66 -21.11 6.10
N LYS A 28 0.67 -20.63 4.85
CA LYS A 28 1.74 -19.80 4.32
C LYS A 28 1.68 -18.39 4.94
N GLY A 29 2.86 -17.85 5.21
CA GLY A 29 3.01 -16.45 5.60
C GLY A 29 3.11 -15.55 4.38
N GLY A 30 3.36 -14.27 4.59
CA GLY A 30 3.65 -13.36 3.50
C GLY A 30 4.20 -12.03 4.00
N ILE A 31 4.97 -11.39 3.13
CA ILE A 31 5.43 -10.01 3.26
C ILE A 31 4.68 -9.20 2.23
N LYS A 32 4.19 -8.03 2.62
CA LYS A 32 3.69 -7.05 1.68
C LYS A 32 4.74 -5.98 1.47
N VAL A 33 4.99 -5.69 0.21
CA VAL A 33 5.88 -4.63 -0.25
C VAL A 33 4.97 -3.50 -0.73
N HIS A 34 5.13 -2.33 -0.15
CA HIS A 34 4.42 -1.13 -0.55
C HIS A 34 5.41 -0.22 -1.25
N SER A 35 5.06 0.31 -2.41
CA SER A 35 5.98 1.08 -3.23
C SER A 35 5.34 2.39 -3.68
N VAL A 36 6.09 3.47 -3.56
CA VAL A 36 5.80 4.74 -4.22
C VAL A 36 6.79 4.89 -5.37
N ILE A 37 6.26 5.11 -6.58
CA ILE A 37 7.06 5.29 -7.79
C ILE A 37 6.85 6.71 -8.30
N HIS A 38 7.95 7.42 -8.54
CA HIS A 38 7.93 8.71 -9.21
C HIS A 38 7.79 8.47 -10.73
N ALA A 39 6.65 8.89 -11.30
CA ALA A 39 6.26 8.49 -12.66
C ALA A 39 7.27 8.92 -13.74
N ASN A 40 7.95 10.05 -13.55
CA ASN A 40 8.93 10.55 -14.51
C ASN A 40 10.27 9.80 -14.48
N GLU A 41 10.59 9.14 -13.37
CA GLU A 41 11.86 8.41 -13.22
C GLU A 41 11.68 6.90 -13.40
N GLY A 42 10.47 6.39 -13.18
CA GLY A 42 10.16 4.96 -13.32
C GLY A 42 10.82 4.06 -12.28
N VAL A 43 11.48 4.65 -11.27
CA VAL A 43 12.12 3.93 -10.16
C VAL A 43 11.31 4.12 -8.87
N PRO A 44 11.28 3.11 -7.97
CA PRO A 44 10.71 3.29 -6.65
C PRO A 44 11.48 4.36 -5.86
N CYS A 45 10.77 5.34 -5.33
CA CYS A 45 11.33 6.38 -4.46
C CYS A 45 11.17 6.05 -2.97
N ASP A 46 10.14 5.28 -2.61
CA ASP A 46 9.96 4.75 -1.26
C ASP A 46 9.44 3.31 -1.31
N VAL A 47 9.99 2.43 -0.46
CA VAL A 47 9.64 1.02 -0.38
C VAL A 47 9.56 0.59 1.08
N GLN A 48 8.36 0.20 1.52
CA GLN A 48 8.15 -0.34 2.86
C GLN A 48 7.76 -1.82 2.83
N PHE A 49 8.24 -2.56 3.83
CA PHE A 49 7.94 -3.97 4.01
C PHE A 49 7.14 -4.18 5.29
N THR A 50 6.00 -4.84 5.18
CA THR A 50 5.17 -5.20 6.34
C THR A 50 4.79 -6.67 6.29
N SER A 51 4.24 -7.20 7.38
CA SER A 51 3.51 -8.46 7.32
C SER A 51 2.40 -8.37 6.26
N ALA A 52 2.11 -9.46 5.55
CA ALA A 52 1.03 -9.48 4.56
C ALA A 52 -0.36 -9.22 5.19
N ALA A 53 -0.50 -9.48 6.48
CA ALA A 53 -1.68 -9.14 7.29
C ALA A 53 -1.92 -7.63 7.46
N THR A 54 -0.95 -6.77 7.17
CA THR A 54 -1.09 -5.32 7.32
C THR A 54 -1.94 -4.75 6.17
N ASN A 55 -2.87 -3.85 6.51
CA ASN A 55 -3.71 -3.14 5.56
C ASN A 55 -2.93 -2.00 4.90
N ASP A 56 -3.21 -1.69 3.64
CA ASP A 56 -2.40 -0.75 2.82
C ASP A 56 -2.80 0.71 3.01
N SER A 57 -3.94 0.97 3.66
CA SER A 57 -4.49 2.31 3.87
C SER A 57 -3.55 3.29 4.58
N PHE A 58 -2.52 2.81 5.29
CA PHE A 58 -1.52 3.69 5.89
C PHE A 58 -0.61 4.36 4.85
N MET A 59 -0.42 3.75 3.67
CA MET A 59 0.41 4.29 2.59
C MET A 59 -0.12 5.59 2.02
N LEU A 60 -1.44 5.79 2.09
CA LEU A 60 -2.04 7.06 1.74
C LEU A 60 -1.77 8.07 2.87
N ALA A 61 -0.68 8.83 2.77
CA ALA A 61 -0.33 9.88 3.72
C ALA A 61 -0.38 11.25 3.02
N PRO A 62 -1.50 11.99 3.09
CA PRO A 62 -1.65 13.28 2.41
C PRO A 62 -0.54 14.29 2.76
N SER A 63 0.00 14.19 3.97
CA SER A 63 1.11 15.01 4.46
C SER A 63 2.37 14.95 3.61
N HIS A 64 2.60 13.85 2.87
CA HIS A 64 3.78 13.64 2.05
C HIS A 64 3.72 14.34 0.67
N TYR A 65 2.53 14.81 0.26
CA TYR A 65 2.33 15.40 -1.06
C TYR A 65 2.26 16.92 -1.01
N SER A 66 2.91 17.58 -1.96
CA SER A 66 2.94 19.03 -2.08
C SER A 66 1.84 19.55 -3.02
N HIS A 67 1.53 20.84 -2.89
CA HIS A 67 0.55 21.50 -3.76
C HIS A 67 0.88 21.29 -5.26
N ASN A 68 -0.15 21.04 -6.08
CA ASN A 68 -0.05 20.71 -7.51
C ASN A 68 0.60 19.36 -7.86
N GLU A 69 0.88 18.49 -6.89
CA GLU A 69 1.25 17.11 -7.20
C GLU A 69 0.05 16.28 -7.64
N ILE A 70 0.33 15.24 -8.43
CA ILE A 70 -0.66 14.26 -8.87
C ILE A 70 -0.30 12.90 -8.29
N VAL A 71 -1.24 12.30 -7.56
CA VAL A 71 -1.09 10.95 -7.00
C VAL A 71 -2.02 9.97 -7.71
N ALA A 72 -1.46 8.88 -8.23
CA ALA A 72 -2.21 7.76 -8.76
C ALA A 72 -2.14 6.59 -7.77
N LEU A 73 -3.29 6.01 -7.44
CA LEU A 73 -3.44 4.93 -6.47
C LEU A 73 -4.56 3.97 -6.91
N ASP A 74 -4.60 2.75 -6.40
CA ASP A 74 -5.68 1.80 -6.72
C ASP A 74 -6.99 2.15 -5.99
N ARG A 75 -8.13 1.78 -6.57
CA ARG A 75 -9.47 1.96 -5.98
C ARG A 75 -9.64 1.31 -4.60
N ALA A 76 -8.86 0.30 -4.23
CA ALA A 76 -8.94 -0.32 -2.90
C ALA A 76 -8.50 0.62 -1.75
N TYR A 77 -7.85 1.74 -2.04
CA TYR A 77 -7.38 2.72 -1.06
C TYR A 77 -8.45 3.76 -0.64
N ILE A 78 -9.75 3.47 -0.85
CA ILE A 78 -10.85 4.40 -0.51
C ILE A 78 -10.78 4.85 0.95
N ASN A 79 -10.48 6.13 1.16
CA ASN A 79 -10.56 6.83 2.44
C ASN A 79 -10.93 8.30 2.20
N TYR A 80 -12.20 8.63 2.39
CA TYR A 80 -12.73 9.96 2.07
C TYR A 80 -12.10 11.08 2.90
N ALA A 81 -11.77 10.85 4.17
CA ALA A 81 -11.11 11.85 5.00
C ALA A 81 -9.72 12.20 4.45
N LYS A 82 -8.98 11.20 3.96
CA LYS A 82 -7.68 11.43 3.32
C LYS A 82 -7.81 12.10 1.95
N PHE A 83 -8.87 11.81 1.20
CA PHE A 83 -9.15 12.46 -0.07
C PHE A 83 -9.55 13.94 0.10
N GLU A 84 -10.31 14.25 1.15
CA GLU A 84 -10.60 15.63 1.55
C GLU A 84 -9.30 16.37 1.90
N GLU A 85 -8.44 15.78 2.73
CA GLU A 85 -7.14 16.39 3.08
C GLU A 85 -6.23 16.62 1.85
N LEU A 86 -6.22 15.69 0.89
CA LEU A 86 -5.51 15.88 -0.38
C LEU A 86 -6.08 17.06 -1.18
N THR A 87 -7.42 17.17 -1.22
CA THR A 87 -8.11 18.25 -1.92
C THR A 87 -7.80 19.60 -1.28
N ASP A 88 -7.86 19.70 0.05
CA ASP A 88 -7.54 20.91 0.82
C ASP A 88 -6.09 21.37 0.62
N ARG A 89 -5.18 20.43 0.39
CA ARG A 89 -3.77 20.70 0.05
C ARG A 89 -3.56 21.10 -1.42
N GLY A 90 -4.59 21.00 -2.26
CA GLY A 90 -4.50 21.20 -3.70
C GLY A 90 -3.69 20.11 -4.41
N VAL A 91 -3.76 18.87 -3.90
CA VAL A 91 -3.20 17.68 -4.54
C VAL A 91 -4.30 17.02 -5.37
N VAL A 92 -4.01 16.70 -6.62
CA VAL A 92 -4.94 15.97 -7.48
C VAL A 92 -4.71 14.47 -7.31
N TYR A 93 -5.77 13.68 -7.16
CA TYR A 93 -5.66 12.23 -7.07
C TYR A 93 -6.47 11.52 -8.15
N VAL A 94 -5.97 10.36 -8.59
CA VAL A 94 -6.60 9.47 -9.57
C VAL A 94 -6.66 8.06 -8.99
N THR A 95 -7.85 7.45 -8.99
CA THR A 95 -8.13 6.10 -8.46
C THR A 95 -8.51 5.11 -9.54
#